data_AF-A0AAU4QIG5-F1
#
_entry.id   AF-A0AAU4QIG5-F1
#
_cell.length_a   1.000
_cell.length_b   1.000
_cell.length_c   1.000
_cell.angle_alpha   90.00
_cell.angle_beta   90.00
_cell.angle_gamma   90.00
#
_symmetry.space_group_name_H-M   'P 1'
#
loop_
_entity.id
_entity.type
_entity.pdbx_description
1 polymer ?
#
loop_
_entity_poly.entity_id
_entity_poly.type
_entity_poly.pdbx_seq_one_letter_code
_entity_poly.pdbx_strand_id
1 'polypeptide(L)'
;MTERTMDRAAADTLRQARDAAAREAWAEAHRLLSSLDAGLLTPDDCAAFADAAWWTGRVDESIAGRTRAYSGYVTAGAARQAGHSAWLLFYEHQLAGRTAVAAGWLGRARRHLGGEPECVEQCYLAWVDAEDAQRRGAFDEAMAAARRMAGIARRRGSPDLLAMGVQAQAGVLVARGRVREGLDLLDEAMCSAMAGELSSFFTGWVYCLGLQQSMACVDLGRAAEWTDAAMRWCAAMPAENNFRGLCRVHRVEVLELRGSWDEALTEAERTCEELLPYEGRMAAEAVYVVGQIHRRRGELTAAERSYGRAHELGRDPQPGLALLRQAQGKADAAAAALRLAGTVEAGGLTRSGLLAAQVEVCLALGRTAEARTAAEELGSLARDWQRRCGSQTTLLHASAATASGAVAFAARDLDRALPRLRRALTLWLELRVPYEAAQVRMTLAAADRAAGDGEGARMELRAAEQVFRQLGAVPDALRAAALLADVRPGRPGGLTEREIQVLRLVAAGRTNRAVAAELVISEHTVARHLNNIFAKLEVSSRAAATGYAYRHGIA
;
A
#
# COMPACT_ATOMS: atom_id res chain seq x y z
N MET A 1 10.47 43.98 41.13
CA MET A 1 9.85 42.75 40.61
C MET A 1 9.60 41.85 41.81
N THR A 2 8.36 41.82 42.28
CA THR A 2 7.92 40.97 43.40
C THR A 2 8.07 39.50 43.02
N GLU A 3 8.83 38.74 43.80
CA GLU A 3 8.84 37.27 43.76
C GLU A 3 7.40 36.79 43.94
N ARG A 4 6.77 36.32 42.87
CA ARG A 4 5.48 35.63 42.95
C ARG A 4 5.73 34.31 43.67
N THR A 5 5.42 34.27 44.96
CA THR A 5 5.46 33.04 45.75
C THR A 5 4.44 32.07 45.18
N MET A 6 4.90 30.92 44.70
CA MET A 6 4.04 29.85 44.19
C MET A 6 3.22 29.28 45.36
N ASP A 7 1.89 29.32 45.25
CA ASP A 7 1.02 28.72 46.27
C ASP A 7 1.19 27.19 46.27
N ARG A 8 0.99 26.56 47.44
CA ARG A 8 1.22 25.13 47.69
C ARG A 8 0.44 24.24 46.72
N ALA A 9 -0.79 24.62 46.37
CA ALA A 9 -1.59 23.89 45.39
C ALA A 9 -0.95 23.92 43.98
N ALA A 10 -0.39 25.05 43.57
CA ALA A 10 0.29 25.17 42.28
C ALA A 10 1.60 24.38 42.26
N ALA A 11 2.35 24.38 43.36
CA ALA A 11 3.57 23.57 43.51
C ALA A 11 3.28 22.06 43.46
N ASP A 12 2.19 21.62 44.07
CA ASP A 12 1.76 20.22 44.04
C ASP A 12 1.31 19.79 42.64
N THR A 13 0.53 20.62 41.94
CA THR A 13 0.14 20.40 40.53
C THR A 13 1.36 20.35 39.60
N LEU A 14 2.34 21.24 39.79
CA LEU A 14 3.56 21.25 38.98
C LEU A 14 4.40 19.97 39.20
N ARG A 15 4.48 19.48 40.43
CA ARG A 15 5.17 18.21 40.72
C ARG A 15 4.45 17.03 40.06
N GLN A 16 3.11 16.97 40.15
CA GLN A 16 2.32 15.94 39.45
C GLN A 16 2.50 16.01 37.93
N ALA A 17 2.55 17.22 37.37
CA ALA A 17 2.81 17.43 35.95
C ALA A 17 4.17 16.87 35.52
N ARG A 18 5.22 17.14 36.29
CA ARG A 18 6.56 16.62 36.03
C ARG A 18 6.62 15.10 36.14
N ASP A 19 5.97 14.52 37.15
CA ASP A 19 5.88 13.07 37.30
C ASP A 19 5.11 12.42 36.14
N ALA A 20 4.03 13.07 35.67
CA ALA A 20 3.28 12.63 34.50
C ALA A 20 4.14 12.67 33.24
N ALA A 21 4.88 13.76 33.00
CA ALA A 21 5.80 13.88 31.88
C ALA A 21 6.93 12.83 31.94
N ALA A 22 7.51 12.59 33.12
CA ALA A 22 8.58 11.62 33.32
C ALA A 22 8.16 10.17 33.06
N ARG A 23 6.88 9.84 33.27
CA ARG A 23 6.29 8.54 32.91
C ARG A 23 5.58 8.56 31.55
N GLU A 24 5.78 9.60 30.75
CA GLU A 24 5.21 9.78 29.41
C GLU A 24 3.66 9.73 29.39
N ALA A 25 3.01 10.11 30.48
CA ALA A 25 1.56 10.30 30.57
C ALA A 25 1.16 11.66 29.97
N TRP A 26 1.39 11.82 28.66
CA TRP A 26 1.35 13.12 27.97
C TRP A 26 0.02 13.86 28.08
N ALA A 27 -1.11 13.17 27.97
CA ALA A 27 -2.43 13.79 28.15
C ALA A 27 -2.64 14.36 29.57
N GLU A 28 -2.15 13.64 30.58
CA GLU A 28 -2.19 14.10 31.97
C GLU A 28 -1.25 15.29 32.18
N ALA A 29 -0.02 15.19 31.68
CA ALA A 29 0.98 16.27 31.75
C ALA A 29 0.47 17.55 31.07
N HIS A 30 -0.13 17.43 29.87
CA HIS A 30 -0.73 18.55 29.16
C HIS A 30 -1.83 19.22 29.98
N ARG A 31 -2.77 18.43 30.52
CA ARG A 31 -3.89 18.96 31.32
C ARG A 31 -3.39 19.68 32.57
N LEU A 32 -2.41 19.11 33.28
CA LEU A 32 -1.86 19.70 34.51
C LEU A 32 -1.07 20.98 34.20
N LEU A 33 -0.17 20.96 33.21
CA LEU A 33 0.64 22.13 32.83
C LEU A 33 -0.21 23.26 32.25
N SER A 34 -1.26 22.95 31.49
CA SER A 34 -2.21 23.94 30.94
C SER A 34 -2.98 24.71 32.03
N SER A 35 -3.12 24.10 33.22
CA SER A 35 -3.86 24.72 34.33
C SER A 35 -3.04 25.72 35.14
N LEU A 36 -1.73 25.76 34.93
CA LEU A 36 -0.80 26.62 35.66
C LEU A 36 -0.57 27.95 34.92
N ASP A 37 -0.30 29.02 35.67
CA ASP A 37 0.14 30.29 35.08
C ASP A 37 1.49 30.06 34.37
N ALA A 38 1.57 30.41 33.09
CA ALA A 38 2.78 30.27 32.28
C ALA A 38 3.99 31.00 32.88
N GLY A 39 3.77 32.07 33.66
CA GLY A 39 4.85 32.79 34.35
C GLY A 39 5.51 32.02 35.50
N LEU A 40 4.92 30.90 35.93
CA LEU A 40 5.46 30.03 36.98
C LEU A 40 6.30 28.86 36.41
N LEU A 41 6.24 28.64 35.10
CA LEU A 41 6.89 27.51 34.45
C LEU A 41 8.36 27.81 34.17
N THR A 42 9.24 26.88 34.54
CA THR A 42 10.64 26.93 34.14
C THR A 42 10.78 26.64 32.64
N PRO A 43 11.96 26.87 32.03
CA PRO A 43 12.20 26.46 30.65
C PRO A 43 11.96 24.97 30.42
N ASP A 44 12.34 24.11 31.37
CA ASP A 44 12.10 22.66 31.30
C ASP A 44 10.62 22.31 31.39
N ASP A 45 9.85 23.02 32.22
CA ASP A 45 8.40 22.83 32.29
C ASP A 45 7.71 23.28 30.99
N CYS A 46 8.20 24.35 30.35
CA CYS A 46 7.73 24.78 29.04
C CYS A 46 8.06 23.76 27.94
N ALA A 47 9.23 23.09 28.03
CA ALA A 47 9.61 22.02 27.12
C ALA A 47 8.71 20.80 27.31
N ALA A 48 8.49 20.36 28.55
CA ALA A 48 7.58 19.25 28.85
C ALA A 48 6.13 19.55 28.43
N PHE A 49 5.66 20.79 28.59
CA PHE A 49 4.36 21.22 28.08
C PHE A 49 4.29 21.12 26.56
N ALA A 50 5.35 21.53 25.86
CA ALA A 50 5.40 21.44 24.41
C ALA A 50 5.37 19.98 23.94
N ASP A 51 6.14 19.10 24.57
CA ASP A 51 6.13 17.66 24.26
C ASP A 51 4.73 17.07 24.49
N ALA A 52 4.09 17.39 25.62
CA ALA A 52 2.75 16.94 25.93
C ALA A 52 1.70 17.46 24.93
N ALA A 53 1.82 18.71 24.49
CA ALA A 53 0.97 19.30 23.46
C ALA A 53 1.19 18.60 22.09
N TRP A 54 2.44 18.31 21.72
CA TRP A 54 2.76 17.61 20.48
C TRP A 54 2.18 16.20 20.46
N TRP A 55 2.37 15.42 21.54
CA TRP A 55 1.84 14.06 21.65
C TRP A 55 0.32 13.99 21.57
N THR A 56 -0.37 15.05 22.02
CA THR A 56 -1.83 15.16 21.99
C THR A 56 -2.38 15.88 20.75
N GLY A 57 -1.55 16.08 19.72
CA GLY A 57 -1.97 16.64 18.42
C GLY A 57 -2.17 18.17 18.40
N ARG A 58 -1.75 18.87 19.46
CA ARG A 58 -1.90 20.33 19.61
C ARG A 58 -0.64 21.06 19.14
N VAL A 59 -0.37 20.98 17.83
CA VAL A 59 0.89 21.46 17.24
C VAL A 59 1.16 22.94 17.51
N ASP A 60 0.17 23.83 17.38
CA ASP A 60 0.39 25.26 17.63
C ASP A 60 0.68 25.56 19.11
N GLU A 61 0.08 24.81 20.05
CA GLU A 61 0.43 24.89 21.48
C GLU A 61 1.85 24.40 21.74
N SER A 62 2.27 23.33 21.07
CA SER A 62 3.65 22.83 21.11
C SER A 62 4.64 23.89 20.67
N ILE A 63 4.45 24.48 19.48
CA ILE A 63 5.31 25.53 18.94
C ILE A 63 5.42 26.71 19.91
N ALA A 64 4.30 27.15 20.47
CA ALA A 64 4.28 28.25 21.44
C ALA A 64 5.03 27.91 22.73
N GLY A 65 4.78 26.74 23.31
CA GLY A 65 5.47 26.23 24.49
C GLY A 65 6.98 26.11 24.28
N ARG A 66 7.37 25.54 23.14
CA ARG A 66 8.77 25.30 22.77
C ARG A 66 9.53 26.59 22.47
N THR A 67 8.85 27.59 21.93
CA THR A 67 9.41 28.96 21.75
C THR A 67 9.68 29.63 23.10
N ARG A 68 8.81 29.43 24.10
CA ARG A 68 9.05 29.91 25.47
C ARG A 68 10.22 29.19 26.13
N ALA A 69 10.27 27.85 26.02
CA ALA A 69 11.39 27.05 26.51
C ALA A 69 12.72 27.52 25.91
N TYR A 70 12.77 27.68 24.58
CA TYR A 70 13.94 28.21 23.87
C TYR A 70 14.38 29.56 24.42
N SER A 71 13.46 30.52 24.56
CA SER A 71 13.78 31.85 25.09
C SER A 71 14.36 31.76 26.50
N GLY A 72 13.77 30.93 27.35
CA GLY A 72 14.25 30.66 28.69
C GLY A 72 15.66 30.07 28.74
N TYR A 73 15.96 29.08 27.88
CA TYR A 73 17.30 28.49 27.79
C TYR A 73 18.34 29.48 27.27
N VAL A 74 17.98 30.34 26.32
CA VAL A 74 18.87 31.41 25.84
C VAL A 74 19.19 32.39 26.97
N THR A 75 18.19 32.83 27.73
CA THR A 75 18.40 33.71 28.89
C THR A 75 19.27 33.04 29.98
N ALA A 76 19.12 31.73 30.18
CA ALA A 76 19.90 30.97 31.14
C ALA A 76 21.31 30.59 30.65
N GLY A 77 21.69 30.91 29.40
CA GLY A 77 22.96 30.47 28.82
C GLY A 77 23.06 28.97 28.57
N ALA A 78 21.93 28.25 28.56
CA ALA A 78 21.85 26.81 28.38
C ALA A 78 21.90 26.45 26.88
N ALA A 79 23.09 26.56 26.28
CA ALA A 79 23.28 26.45 24.83
C ALA A 79 22.81 25.12 24.24
N ARG A 80 23.04 23.99 24.93
CA ARG A 80 22.60 22.67 24.46
C ARG A 80 21.08 22.55 24.37
N GLN A 81 20.39 22.89 25.45
CA GLN A 81 18.93 22.88 25.50
C GLN A 81 18.32 23.87 24.51
N ALA A 82 18.87 25.10 24.42
CA ALA A 82 18.45 26.08 23.44
C ALA A 82 18.64 25.58 22.00
N GLY A 83 19.75 24.89 21.72
CA GLY A 83 20.03 24.26 20.44
C GLY A 83 19.05 23.16 20.09
N HIS A 84 18.73 22.28 21.05
CA HIS A 84 17.75 21.21 20.88
C HIS A 84 16.33 21.74 20.67
N SER A 85 15.87 22.69 21.49
CA SER A 85 14.55 23.33 21.31
C SER A 85 14.45 24.03 19.95
N ALA A 86 15.53 24.68 19.49
CA ALA A 86 15.56 25.29 18.16
C ALA A 86 15.48 24.25 17.04
N TRP A 87 16.10 23.08 17.19
CA TRP A 87 15.99 22.01 16.20
C TRP A 87 14.57 21.43 16.15
N LEU A 88 13.97 21.19 17.30
CA LEU A 88 12.59 20.70 17.39
C LEU A 88 11.58 21.69 16.77
N LEU A 89 11.77 23.00 16.98
CA LEU A 89 11.00 24.04 16.30
C LEU A 89 11.22 24.04 14.78
N PHE A 90 12.44 23.80 14.32
CA PHE A 90 12.71 23.59 12.90
C PHE A 90 11.88 22.43 12.35
N TYR A 91 11.87 21.30 13.05
CA TYR A 91 11.17 20.09 12.62
C TYR A 91 9.64 20.31 12.55
N GLU A 92 9.02 20.86 13.60
CA GLU A 92 7.58 21.14 13.61
C GLU A 92 7.16 22.15 12.54
N HIS A 93 7.94 23.21 12.35
CA HIS A 93 7.66 24.18 11.28
C HIS A 93 7.85 23.58 9.89
N GLN A 94 8.78 22.62 9.73
CA GLN A 94 8.95 21.90 8.47
C GLN A 94 7.73 21.03 8.16
N LEU A 95 7.22 20.28 9.15
CA LEU A 95 5.98 19.50 9.02
C LEU A 95 4.79 20.40 8.64
N ALA A 96 4.67 21.56 9.30
CA ALA A 96 3.63 22.54 8.99
C ALA A 96 3.83 23.29 7.64
N GLY A 97 4.82 22.92 6.81
CA GLY A 97 5.11 23.54 5.51
C GLY A 97 5.69 24.95 5.58
N ARG A 98 6.07 25.44 6.76
CA ARG A 98 6.57 26.82 7.00
C ARG A 98 8.08 26.90 6.76
N THR A 99 8.50 26.68 5.51
CA THR A 99 9.91 26.47 5.12
C THR A 99 10.88 27.57 5.55
N ALA A 100 10.52 28.85 5.37
CA ALA A 100 11.39 29.98 5.75
C ALA A 100 11.60 30.07 7.26
N VAL A 101 10.54 29.86 8.04
CA VAL A 101 10.59 29.87 9.52
C VAL A 101 11.43 28.69 10.01
N ALA A 102 11.22 27.50 9.45
CA ALA A 102 12.00 26.31 9.74
C ALA A 102 13.50 26.54 9.50
N ALA A 103 13.88 27.11 8.35
CA ALA A 103 15.27 27.43 8.04
C ALA A 103 15.92 28.39 9.06
N GLY A 104 15.15 29.40 9.51
CA GLY A 104 15.60 30.32 10.56
C GLY A 104 15.89 29.62 11.89
N TRP A 105 15.03 28.69 12.31
CA TRP A 105 15.23 27.89 13.51
C TRP A 105 16.41 26.92 13.41
N LEU A 106 16.59 26.26 12.25
CA LEU A 106 17.75 25.42 12.01
C LEU A 106 19.06 26.21 12.10
N GLY A 107 19.08 27.43 11.56
CA GLY A 107 20.23 28.33 11.70
C GLY A 107 20.55 28.68 13.16
N ARG A 108 19.52 28.84 14.01
CA ARG A 108 19.70 29.03 15.47
C ARG A 108 20.25 27.78 16.14
N ALA A 109 19.73 26.60 15.82
CA ALA A 109 20.21 25.32 16.35
C ALA A 109 21.70 25.10 16.03
N ARG A 110 22.11 25.36 14.78
CA ARG A 110 23.51 25.27 14.35
C ARG A 110 24.42 26.22 15.12
N ARG A 111 23.98 27.47 15.37
CA ARG A 111 24.78 28.44 16.14
C ARG A 111 24.99 28.01 17.58
N HIS A 112 23.93 27.54 18.24
CA HIS A 112 24.00 27.11 19.64
C HIS A 112 24.86 25.87 19.82
N LEU A 113 24.67 24.85 18.96
CA LEU A 113 25.37 23.56 19.10
C LEU A 113 26.76 23.54 18.45
N GLY A 114 27.04 24.44 17.51
CA GLY A 114 28.33 24.48 16.81
C GLY A 114 29.50 24.94 17.68
N GLY A 115 29.23 25.71 18.75
CA GLY A 115 30.23 26.14 19.73
C GLY A 115 30.43 25.18 20.90
N GLU A 116 29.58 24.16 21.03
CA GLU A 116 29.62 23.22 22.15
C GLU A 116 30.64 22.09 21.91
N PRO A 117 31.33 21.61 22.98
CA PRO A 117 32.01 20.32 22.94
C PRO A 117 31.04 19.20 22.53
N GLU A 118 31.56 18.11 21.96
CA GLU A 118 30.73 17.01 21.44
C GLU A 118 29.60 16.63 22.41
N CYS A 119 28.35 16.73 21.97
CA CYS A 119 27.17 16.46 22.79
C CYS A 119 26.10 15.71 21.99
N VAL A 120 25.15 15.11 22.70
CA VAL A 120 24.11 14.29 22.08
C VAL A 120 23.21 15.10 21.14
N GLU A 121 23.00 16.39 21.44
CA GLU A 121 22.15 17.28 20.65
C GLU A 121 22.72 17.55 19.24
N GLN A 122 24.03 17.38 19.04
CA GLN A 122 24.64 17.49 17.71
C GLN A 122 24.20 16.35 16.77
N CYS A 123 23.68 15.23 17.29
CA CYS A 123 23.08 14.18 16.47
C CYS A 123 21.92 14.71 15.62
N TYR A 124 21.11 15.63 16.15
CA TYR A 124 19.99 16.22 15.42
C TYR A 124 20.44 17.07 14.22
N LEU A 125 21.58 17.76 14.33
CA LEU A 125 22.17 18.48 13.20
C LEU A 125 22.74 17.50 12.16
N ALA A 126 23.43 16.45 12.63
CA ALA A 126 23.95 15.42 11.75
C ALA A 126 22.85 14.66 11.00
N TRP A 127 21.67 14.48 11.62
CA TRP A 127 20.48 13.95 10.96
C TRP A 127 20.05 14.86 9.80
N VAL A 128 19.87 16.16 10.05
CA VAL A 128 19.45 17.11 8.99
C VAL A 128 20.49 17.20 7.87
N ASP A 129 21.79 17.16 8.21
CA ASP A 129 22.86 17.12 7.22
C ASP A 129 22.77 15.86 6.33
N ALA A 130 22.44 14.70 6.93
CA ALA A 130 22.28 13.46 6.20
C ALA A 130 21.10 13.52 5.23
N GLU A 131 19.94 13.99 5.67
CA GLU A 131 18.75 14.13 4.84
C GLU A 131 18.94 15.15 3.71
N ASP A 132 19.57 16.29 4.00
CA ASP A 132 19.84 17.31 2.99
C ASP A 132 20.81 16.81 1.92
N ALA A 133 21.92 16.21 2.33
CA ALA A 133 22.88 15.62 1.41
C ALA A 133 22.25 14.51 0.57
N GLN A 134 21.40 13.67 1.17
CA GLN A 134 20.67 12.63 0.44
C GLN A 134 19.74 13.23 -0.62
N ARG A 135 18.95 14.27 -0.28
CA ARG A 135 18.07 14.96 -1.24
C ARG A 135 18.83 15.59 -2.41
N ARG A 136 20.04 16.08 -2.17
CA ARG A 136 20.94 16.62 -3.20
C ARG A 136 21.65 15.52 -4.02
N GLY A 137 21.49 14.24 -3.67
CA GLY A 137 22.21 13.12 -4.28
C GLY A 137 23.67 12.98 -3.86
N ALA A 138 24.12 13.74 -2.85
CA ALA A 138 25.47 13.68 -2.30
C ALA A 138 25.60 12.52 -1.30
N PHE A 139 25.48 11.28 -1.79
CA PHE A 139 25.35 10.09 -0.93
C PHE A 139 26.56 9.83 -0.01
N ASP A 140 27.76 10.22 -0.41
CA ASP A 140 28.95 10.09 0.46
C ASP A 140 28.92 11.09 1.62
N GLU A 141 28.51 12.34 1.37
CA GLU A 141 28.26 13.34 2.42
C GLU A 141 27.15 12.87 3.37
N ALA A 142 26.06 12.34 2.80
CA ALA A 142 24.92 11.83 3.56
C ALA A 142 25.31 10.65 4.47
N MET A 143 26.05 9.69 3.93
CA MET A 143 26.56 8.54 4.69
C MET A 143 27.53 8.98 5.79
N ALA A 144 28.40 9.95 5.50
CA ALA A 144 29.29 10.51 6.51
C ALA A 144 28.51 11.18 7.64
N ALA A 145 27.46 11.94 7.32
CA ALA A 145 26.60 12.58 8.32
C ALA A 145 25.84 11.57 9.18
N ALA A 146 25.24 10.55 8.58
CA ALA A 146 24.54 9.48 9.29
C ALA A 146 25.47 8.69 10.21
N ARG A 147 26.71 8.39 9.77
CA ARG A 147 27.74 7.76 10.60
C ARG A 147 28.23 8.66 11.73
N ARG A 148 28.36 9.97 11.51
CA ARG A 148 28.67 10.94 12.58
C ARG A 148 27.58 10.91 13.64
N MET A 149 26.31 10.92 13.24
CA MET A 149 25.16 10.82 14.15
C MET A 149 25.25 9.56 15.03
N ALA A 150 25.38 8.38 14.42
CA ALA A 150 25.50 7.11 15.14
C ALA A 150 26.76 7.06 16.04
N GLY A 151 27.87 7.63 15.57
CA GLY A 151 29.12 7.69 16.32
C GLY A 151 29.02 8.55 17.59
N ILE A 152 28.42 9.74 17.49
CA ILE A 152 28.17 10.61 18.64
C ILE A 152 27.20 9.92 19.61
N ALA A 153 26.10 9.38 19.11
CA ALA A 153 25.09 8.69 19.92
C ALA A 153 25.69 7.53 20.72
N ARG A 154 26.54 6.71 20.09
CA ARG A 154 27.24 5.61 20.77
C ARG A 154 28.19 6.09 21.86
N ARG A 155 29.01 7.12 21.59
CA ARG A 155 29.96 7.66 22.59
C ARG A 155 29.26 8.36 23.75
N ARG A 156 28.10 8.96 23.50
CA ARG A 156 27.31 9.70 24.49
C ARG A 156 26.21 8.87 25.15
N GLY A 157 26.05 7.60 24.76
CA GLY A 157 25.13 6.67 25.40
C GLY A 157 23.65 6.92 25.11
N SER A 158 23.30 7.35 23.90
CA SER A 158 21.90 7.54 23.49
C SER A 158 21.44 6.38 22.58
N PRO A 159 20.65 5.41 23.08
CA PRO A 159 20.08 4.35 22.24
C PRO A 159 19.13 4.92 21.18
N ASP A 160 18.31 5.90 21.56
CA ASP A 160 17.39 6.64 20.70
C ASP A 160 18.07 7.16 19.42
N LEU A 161 19.12 7.97 19.59
CA LEU A 161 19.81 8.59 18.46
C LEU A 161 20.75 7.63 17.75
N LEU A 162 21.14 6.52 18.40
CA LEU A 162 21.87 5.45 17.74
C LEU A 162 20.96 4.73 16.74
N ALA A 163 19.75 4.34 17.15
CA ALA A 163 18.76 3.72 16.27
C ALA A 163 18.41 4.64 15.09
N MET A 164 18.20 5.94 15.35
CA MET A 164 17.97 6.92 14.29
C MET A 164 19.18 7.08 13.35
N GLY A 165 20.40 7.03 13.87
CA GLY A 165 21.62 7.08 13.06
C GLY A 165 21.82 5.81 12.21
N VAL A 166 21.42 4.64 12.70
CA VAL A 166 21.38 3.39 11.92
C VAL A 166 20.33 3.48 10.81
N GLN A 167 19.13 3.96 11.12
CA GLN A 167 18.06 4.17 10.15
C GLN A 167 18.41 5.23 9.09
N ALA A 168 19.12 6.30 9.46
CA ALA A 168 19.63 7.27 8.49
C ALA A 168 20.63 6.63 7.52
N GLN A 169 21.50 5.73 8.00
CA GLN A 169 22.40 4.95 7.12
C GLN A 169 21.62 4.01 6.20
N ALA A 170 20.58 3.35 6.71
CA ALA A 170 19.67 2.53 5.91
C ALA A 170 19.06 3.32 4.75
N GLY A 171 18.50 4.50 5.04
CA GLY A 171 17.92 5.40 4.04
C GLY A 171 18.91 5.80 2.94
N VAL A 172 20.15 6.14 3.30
CA VAL A 172 21.19 6.50 2.33
C VAL A 172 21.57 5.30 1.46
N LEU A 173 21.68 4.09 2.03
CA LEU A 173 21.99 2.87 1.27
C LEU A 173 20.88 2.54 0.28
N VAL A 174 19.61 2.58 0.72
CA VAL A 174 18.44 2.36 -0.15
C VAL A 174 18.42 3.38 -1.28
N ALA A 175 18.59 4.67 -0.99
CA ALA A 175 18.59 5.73 -1.98
C ALA A 175 19.74 5.60 -3.01
N ARG A 176 20.91 5.09 -2.59
CA ARG A 176 22.05 4.80 -3.47
C ARG A 176 21.89 3.48 -4.26
N GLY A 177 20.82 2.72 -4.02
CA GLY A 177 20.55 1.45 -4.68
C GLY A 177 21.20 0.22 -4.03
N ARG A 178 21.85 0.36 -2.87
CA ARG A 178 22.33 -0.76 -2.04
C ARG A 178 21.21 -1.26 -1.12
N VAL A 179 20.12 -1.69 -1.74
CA VAL A 179 18.85 -1.91 -1.03
C VAL A 179 18.96 -3.00 0.02
N ARG A 180 19.61 -4.14 -0.27
CA ARG A 180 19.77 -5.24 0.70
C ARG A 180 20.43 -4.77 2.00
N GLU A 181 21.58 -4.14 1.89
CA GLU A 181 22.33 -3.66 3.06
C GLU A 181 21.57 -2.56 3.82
N GLY A 182 20.83 -1.71 3.09
CA GLY A 182 19.96 -0.72 3.71
C GLY A 182 18.83 -1.37 4.49
N LEU A 183 18.19 -2.39 3.92
CA LEU A 183 17.12 -3.16 4.55
C LEU A 183 17.60 -3.94 5.79
N ASP A 184 18.82 -4.46 5.79
CA ASP A 184 19.40 -5.14 6.95
C ASP A 184 19.58 -4.15 8.13
N LEU A 185 20.10 -2.94 7.86
CA LEU A 185 20.20 -1.88 8.88
C LEU A 185 18.83 -1.35 9.32
N LEU A 186 17.87 -1.30 8.41
CA LEU A 186 16.50 -0.90 8.74
C LEU A 186 15.88 -1.88 9.75
N ASP A 187 16.01 -3.18 9.51
CA ASP A 187 15.49 -4.20 10.41
C ASP A 187 16.17 -4.14 11.78
N GLU A 188 17.48 -3.85 11.83
CA GLU A 188 18.20 -3.63 13.10
C GLU A 188 17.59 -2.48 13.91
N ALA A 189 17.36 -1.31 13.29
CA ALA A 189 16.74 -0.18 13.96
C ALA A 189 15.30 -0.49 14.43
N MET A 190 14.51 -1.18 13.58
CA MET A 190 13.15 -1.58 13.90
C MET A 190 13.09 -2.62 15.03
N CYS A 191 14.10 -3.48 15.16
CA CYS A 191 14.24 -4.41 16.27
C CYS A 191 14.49 -3.69 17.60
N SER A 192 15.30 -2.62 17.62
CA SER A 192 15.49 -1.81 18.85
C SER A 192 14.18 -1.20 19.34
N ALA A 193 13.34 -0.70 18.41
CA ALA A 193 12.00 -0.21 18.74
C ALA A 193 11.12 -1.33 19.32
N MET A 194 11.11 -2.51 18.68
CA MET A 194 10.31 -3.66 19.13
C MET A 194 10.78 -4.23 20.48
N ALA A 195 12.09 -4.18 20.76
CA ALA A 195 12.69 -4.66 22.00
C ALA A 195 12.42 -3.73 23.21
N GLY A 196 11.83 -2.55 22.99
CA GLY A 196 11.59 -1.57 24.05
C GLY A 196 12.85 -0.86 24.53
N GLU A 197 13.87 -0.76 23.66
CA GLU A 197 15.16 -0.12 23.97
C GLU A 197 15.13 1.41 23.86
N LEU A 198 14.07 1.95 23.25
CA LEU A 198 13.96 3.35 22.87
C LEU A 198 12.87 4.04 23.70
N SER A 199 13.00 5.36 23.90
CA SER A 199 11.89 6.17 24.42
C SER A 199 10.70 6.15 23.47
N SER A 200 9.50 6.48 23.95
CA SER A 200 8.29 6.38 23.11
C SER A 200 8.35 7.30 21.89
N PHE A 201 9.01 8.45 22.03
CA PHE A 201 9.13 9.43 20.95
C PHE A 201 9.98 8.88 19.81
N PHE A 202 11.12 8.26 20.12
CA PHE A 202 12.00 7.68 19.12
C PHE A 202 11.50 6.33 18.59
N THR A 203 10.78 5.56 19.42
CA THR A 203 10.06 4.37 18.95
C THR A 203 9.08 4.74 17.83
N GLY A 204 8.29 5.79 18.02
CA GLY A 204 7.36 6.29 17.02
C GLY A 204 8.05 6.74 15.73
N TRP A 205 9.17 7.45 15.83
CA TRP A 205 9.95 7.88 14.66
C TRP A 205 10.61 6.74 13.90
N VAL A 206 11.18 5.76 14.60
CA VAL A 206 11.75 4.57 13.99
C VAL A 206 10.67 3.81 13.22
N TYR A 207 9.50 3.56 13.83
CA TYR A 207 8.39 2.94 13.11
C TYR A 207 7.93 3.76 11.90
N CYS A 208 7.69 5.07 12.07
CA CYS A 208 7.19 5.91 10.99
C CYS A 208 8.12 5.92 9.76
N LEU A 209 9.41 6.20 9.98
CA LEU A 209 10.40 6.28 8.90
C LEU A 209 10.71 4.88 8.33
N GLY A 210 10.76 3.87 9.20
CA GLY A 210 11.00 2.49 8.78
C GLY A 210 9.89 1.92 7.90
N LEU A 211 8.64 2.26 8.19
CA LEU A 211 7.49 1.89 7.36
C LEU A 211 7.51 2.60 6.00
N GLN A 212 7.81 3.90 5.98
CA GLN A 212 7.97 4.65 4.71
C GLN A 212 9.05 4.01 3.81
N GLN A 213 10.20 3.65 4.40
CA GLN A 213 11.29 2.99 3.65
C GLN A 213 10.93 1.56 3.22
N SER A 214 10.23 0.80 4.07
CA SER A 214 9.76 -0.55 3.75
C SER A 214 8.78 -0.53 2.58
N MET A 215 7.80 0.39 2.60
CA MET A 215 6.85 0.58 1.51
C MET A 215 7.56 1.00 0.22
N ALA A 216 8.52 1.94 0.30
CA ALA A 216 9.32 2.36 -0.85
C ALA A 216 10.13 1.22 -1.50
N CYS A 217 10.45 0.17 -0.75
CA CYS A 217 11.21 -0.98 -1.23
C CYS A 217 10.36 -2.12 -1.82
N VAL A 218 9.04 -1.94 -1.95
CA VAL A 218 8.16 -2.93 -2.60
C VAL A 218 8.16 -4.31 -1.92
N ASP A 219 8.60 -4.39 -0.66
CA ASP A 219 8.63 -5.60 0.14
C ASP A 219 7.39 -5.64 1.04
N LEU A 220 6.29 -6.14 0.48
CA LEU A 220 5.01 -6.22 1.18
C LEU A 220 5.03 -7.18 2.38
N GLY A 221 5.92 -8.17 2.37
CA GLY A 221 6.09 -9.09 3.50
C GLY A 221 6.60 -8.33 4.71
N ARG A 222 7.75 -7.69 4.54
CA ARG A 222 8.39 -6.82 5.54
C ARG A 222 7.47 -5.68 5.98
N ALA A 223 6.84 -4.99 5.03
CA ALA A 223 5.95 -3.88 5.35
C ALA A 223 4.77 -4.34 6.23
N ALA A 224 4.20 -5.52 5.96
CA ALA A 224 3.12 -6.06 6.79
C ALA A 224 3.59 -6.39 8.21
N GLU A 225 4.72 -7.07 8.36
CA GLU A 225 5.28 -7.43 9.66
C GLU A 225 5.58 -6.20 10.53
N TRP A 226 6.26 -5.22 9.95
CA TRP A 226 6.59 -3.99 10.65
C TRP A 226 5.37 -3.11 10.94
N THR A 227 4.37 -3.12 10.06
CA THR A 227 3.13 -2.38 10.31
C THR A 227 2.37 -3.00 11.47
N ASP A 228 2.28 -4.32 11.53
CA ASP A 228 1.63 -5.00 12.66
C ASP A 228 2.38 -4.75 13.98
N ALA A 229 3.72 -4.70 13.95
CA ALA A 229 4.53 -4.33 15.12
C ALA A 229 4.23 -2.90 15.59
N ALA A 230 4.26 -1.93 14.67
CA ALA A 230 3.94 -0.54 14.96
C ALA A 230 2.52 -0.38 15.51
N MET A 231 1.54 -1.12 14.97
CA MET A 231 0.15 -1.06 15.43
C MET A 231 -0.05 -1.69 16.80
N ARG A 232 0.66 -2.77 17.14
CA ARG A 232 0.69 -3.32 18.50
C ARG A 232 1.26 -2.31 19.49
N TRP A 233 2.36 -1.64 19.14
CA TRP A 233 2.93 -0.59 19.95
C TRP A 233 1.96 0.58 20.15
N CYS A 234 1.35 1.10 19.06
CA CYS A 234 0.34 2.14 19.14
C CYS A 234 -0.87 1.73 20.00
N ALA A 235 -1.31 0.47 19.93
CA ALA A 235 -2.43 -0.04 20.73
C ALA A 235 -2.10 -0.10 22.24
N ALA A 236 -0.83 -0.24 22.62
CA ALA A 236 -0.39 -0.21 24.01
C ALA A 236 -0.23 1.22 24.58
N MET A 237 -0.17 2.23 23.70
CA MET A 237 -0.08 3.64 24.07
C MET A 237 -1.46 4.27 24.35
N PRO A 238 -1.54 5.40 25.09
CA PRO A 238 -2.76 6.19 25.23
C PRO A 238 -3.43 6.51 23.89
N ALA A 239 -4.74 6.80 23.94
CA ALA A 239 -5.53 7.08 22.74
C ALA A 239 -5.02 8.34 22.02
N GLU A 240 -4.67 9.37 22.78
CA GLU A 240 -4.09 10.63 22.35
C GLU A 240 -2.59 10.45 22.04
N ASN A 241 -2.29 9.90 20.85
CA ASN A 241 -0.92 9.68 20.37
C ASN A 241 -0.78 10.11 18.91
N ASN A 242 0.08 11.11 18.67
CA ASN A 242 0.37 11.68 17.35
C ASN A 242 0.93 10.67 16.32
N PHE A 243 1.63 9.61 16.77
CA PHE A 243 2.18 8.57 15.88
C PHE A 243 1.13 7.56 15.41
N ARG A 244 -0.04 7.52 16.07
CA ARG A 244 -1.10 6.57 15.76
C ARG A 244 -1.56 6.77 14.31
N GLY A 245 -1.87 8.01 13.91
CA GLY A 245 -2.29 8.32 12.54
C GLY A 245 -1.18 8.11 11.51
N LEU A 246 0.05 8.53 11.84
CA LEU A 246 1.21 8.45 10.95
C LEU A 246 1.56 6.99 10.58
N CYS A 247 1.50 6.07 11.54
CA CYS A 247 1.76 4.66 11.27
C CYS A 247 0.54 3.98 10.61
N ARG A 248 -0.68 4.44 10.93
CA ARG A 248 -1.94 3.86 10.41
C ARG A 248 -2.10 4.02 8.90
N VAL A 249 -1.58 5.09 8.30
CA VAL A 249 -1.63 5.28 6.83
C VAL A 249 -1.01 4.09 6.07
N HIS A 250 0.10 3.54 6.57
CA HIS A 250 0.76 2.38 5.98
C HIS A 250 -0.04 1.09 6.23
N ARG A 251 -0.74 1.00 7.36
CA ARG A 251 -1.70 -0.07 7.63
C ARG A 251 -2.84 -0.07 6.62
N VAL A 252 -3.40 1.09 6.29
CA VAL A 252 -4.47 1.21 5.29
C VAL A 252 -4.03 0.63 3.95
N GLU A 253 -2.82 0.96 3.49
CA GLU A 253 -2.26 0.44 2.24
C GLU A 253 -2.00 -1.08 2.28
N VAL A 254 -1.41 -1.59 3.37
CA VAL A 254 -1.19 -3.02 3.56
C VAL A 254 -2.52 -3.78 3.60
N LEU A 255 -3.52 -3.30 4.34
CA LEU A 255 -4.83 -3.94 4.43
C LEU A 255 -5.54 -3.95 3.07
N GLU A 256 -5.43 -2.88 2.28
CA GLU A 256 -5.97 -2.84 0.92
C GLU A 256 -5.34 -3.93 0.04
N LEU A 257 -4.02 -3.99 0.01
CA LEU A 257 -3.27 -4.98 -0.77
C LEU A 257 -3.55 -6.41 -0.31
N ARG A 258 -3.76 -6.63 1.00
CA ARG A 258 -4.11 -7.95 1.58
C ARG A 258 -5.58 -8.32 1.42
N GLY A 259 -6.41 -7.42 0.89
CA GLY A 259 -7.84 -7.66 0.66
C GLY A 259 -8.74 -7.47 1.88
N SER A 260 -8.22 -6.92 2.99
CA SER A 260 -8.99 -6.63 4.20
C SER A 260 -9.67 -5.26 4.09
N TRP A 261 -10.51 -5.09 3.05
CA TRP A 261 -11.00 -3.77 2.62
C TRP A 261 -11.89 -3.06 3.63
N ASP A 262 -12.75 -3.77 4.37
CA ASP A 262 -13.60 -3.12 5.39
C ASP A 262 -12.78 -2.59 6.57
N GLU A 263 -11.76 -3.35 6.98
CA GLU A 263 -10.80 -2.88 7.99
C GLU A 263 -9.99 -1.70 7.45
N ALA A 264 -9.53 -1.76 6.19
CA ALA A 264 -8.80 -0.66 5.55
C ALA A 264 -9.62 0.64 5.51
N LEU A 265 -10.91 0.57 5.17
CA LEU A 265 -11.81 1.73 5.18
C LEU A 265 -11.97 2.32 6.59
N THR A 266 -12.20 1.46 7.58
CA THR A 266 -12.33 1.88 8.99
C THR A 266 -11.04 2.56 9.48
N GLU A 267 -9.89 2.00 9.13
CA GLU A 267 -8.58 2.54 9.49
C GLU A 267 -8.28 3.84 8.74
N ALA A 268 -8.75 3.99 7.50
CA ALA A 268 -8.60 5.22 6.73
C ALA A 268 -9.44 6.37 7.28
N GLU A 269 -10.67 6.10 7.72
CA GLU A 269 -11.53 7.08 8.40
C GLU A 269 -10.85 7.63 9.66
N ARG A 270 -10.36 6.74 10.52
CA ARG A 270 -9.59 7.11 11.72
C ARG A 270 -8.33 7.89 11.38
N THR A 271 -7.59 7.47 10.35
CA THR A 271 -6.39 8.18 9.88
C THR A 271 -6.73 9.62 9.48
N CYS A 272 -7.85 9.83 8.80
CA CYS A 272 -8.28 11.16 8.38
C CYS A 272 -8.69 12.02 9.58
N GLU A 273 -9.45 11.48 10.53
CA GLU A 273 -9.82 12.18 11.77
C GLU A 273 -8.59 12.62 12.57
N GLU A 274 -7.58 11.74 12.67
CA GLU A 274 -6.35 11.98 13.41
C GLU A 274 -5.42 12.98 12.68
N LEU A 275 -5.21 12.85 11.36
CA LEU A 275 -4.17 13.59 10.63
C LEU A 275 -4.62 14.89 9.96
N LEU A 276 -5.88 15.01 9.51
CA LEU A 276 -6.33 16.20 8.75
C LEU A 276 -6.08 17.55 9.45
N PRO A 277 -6.15 17.68 10.79
CA PRO A 277 -5.90 18.95 11.46
C PRO A 277 -4.49 19.51 11.30
N TYR A 278 -3.46 18.68 11.04
CA TYR A 278 -2.07 19.14 11.02
C TYR A 278 -1.18 18.53 9.92
N GLU A 279 -1.50 17.36 9.37
CA GLU A 279 -0.71 16.65 8.35
C GLU A 279 -1.60 16.19 7.17
N GLY A 280 -2.19 17.15 6.47
CA GLY A 280 -3.13 16.88 5.37
C GLY A 280 -2.55 16.05 4.21
N ARG A 281 -1.23 16.13 4.00
CA ARG A 281 -0.55 15.38 2.93
C ARG A 281 -0.52 13.87 3.21
N MET A 282 -0.27 13.46 4.46
CA MET A 282 -0.31 12.02 4.80
C MET A 282 -1.74 11.49 4.85
N ALA A 283 -2.70 12.31 5.29
CA ALA A 283 -4.12 11.97 5.18
C ALA A 283 -4.54 11.71 3.72
N ALA A 284 -3.95 12.45 2.76
CA ALA A 284 -4.25 12.28 1.33
C ALA A 284 -3.93 10.87 0.81
N GLU A 285 -2.91 10.19 1.35
CA GLU A 285 -2.58 8.81 0.95
C GLU A 285 -3.67 7.82 1.41
N ALA A 286 -4.18 7.96 2.64
CA ALA A 286 -5.31 7.14 3.11
C ALA A 286 -6.56 7.37 2.26
N VAL A 287 -6.89 8.62 1.96
CA VAL A 287 -8.03 8.99 1.09
C VAL A 287 -7.87 8.43 -0.33
N TYR A 288 -6.64 8.41 -0.86
CA TYR A 288 -6.35 7.79 -2.15
C TYR A 288 -6.67 6.29 -2.13
N VAL A 289 -6.24 5.56 -1.08
CA VAL A 289 -6.51 4.13 -0.92
C VAL A 289 -8.02 3.85 -0.79
N VAL A 290 -8.77 4.69 -0.08
CA VAL A 290 -10.24 4.62 -0.03
C VAL A 290 -10.85 4.70 -1.44
N GLY A 291 -10.33 5.61 -2.28
CA GLY A 291 -10.73 5.70 -3.69
C GLY A 291 -10.43 4.43 -4.49
N GLN A 292 -9.32 3.74 -4.21
CA GLN A 292 -9.00 2.46 -4.83
C GLN A 292 -9.98 1.37 -4.45
N ILE A 293 -10.30 1.24 -3.16
CA ILE A 293 -11.24 0.25 -2.64
C ILE A 293 -12.62 0.46 -3.26
N HIS A 294 -13.16 1.69 -3.21
CA HIS A 294 -14.46 2.00 -3.81
C HIS A 294 -14.48 1.70 -5.31
N ARG A 295 -13.40 2.01 -6.04
CA ARG A 295 -13.31 1.69 -7.48
C ARG A 295 -13.39 0.18 -7.71
N ARG A 296 -12.63 -0.61 -6.94
CA ARG A 296 -12.60 -2.08 -7.05
C ARG A 296 -13.94 -2.72 -6.63
N ARG A 297 -14.68 -2.10 -5.70
CA ARG A 297 -16.07 -2.48 -5.34
C ARG A 297 -17.12 -2.10 -6.38
N GLY A 298 -16.79 -1.24 -7.34
CA GLY A 298 -17.74 -0.71 -8.34
C GLY A 298 -18.50 0.54 -7.89
N GLU A 299 -18.12 1.13 -6.77
CA GLU A 299 -18.73 2.32 -6.18
C GLU A 299 -18.13 3.60 -6.80
N LEU A 300 -18.32 3.74 -8.11
CA LEU A 300 -17.55 4.69 -8.94
C LEU A 300 -17.69 6.15 -8.50
N THR A 301 -18.86 6.57 -8.01
CA THR A 301 -19.08 7.93 -7.50
C THR A 301 -18.34 8.19 -6.18
N ALA A 302 -18.27 7.19 -5.29
CA ALA A 302 -17.51 7.30 -4.05
C ALA A 302 -16.01 7.33 -4.32
N ALA A 303 -15.55 6.51 -5.28
CA ALA A 303 -14.17 6.55 -5.76
C ALA A 303 -13.81 7.92 -6.33
N GLU A 304 -14.67 8.52 -7.16
CA GLU A 304 -14.45 9.85 -7.75
C GLU A 304 -14.29 10.94 -6.70
N ARG A 305 -15.16 10.97 -5.69
CA ARG A 305 -15.05 11.92 -4.57
C ARG A 305 -13.74 11.74 -3.80
N SER A 306 -13.35 10.50 -3.55
CA SER A 306 -12.12 10.19 -2.82
C SER A 306 -10.88 10.64 -3.58
N TYR A 307 -10.78 10.33 -4.87
CA TYR A 307 -9.67 10.82 -5.70
C TYR A 307 -9.65 12.36 -5.82
N GLY A 308 -10.81 13.00 -5.92
CA GLY A 308 -10.92 14.46 -5.90
C GLY A 308 -10.39 15.03 -4.58
N ARG A 309 -10.78 14.45 -3.44
CA ARG A 309 -10.32 14.88 -2.12
C ARG A 309 -8.82 14.65 -1.92
N ALA A 310 -8.27 13.52 -2.37
CA ALA A 310 -6.82 13.28 -2.34
C ALA A 310 -6.06 14.35 -3.15
N HIS A 311 -6.61 14.75 -4.31
CA HIS A 311 -6.03 15.81 -5.14
C HIS A 311 -6.07 17.19 -4.46
N GLU A 312 -7.18 17.57 -3.83
CA GLU A 312 -7.28 18.81 -3.04
C GLU A 312 -6.25 18.88 -1.91
N LEU A 313 -5.88 17.73 -1.33
CA LEU A 313 -4.88 17.60 -0.28
C LEU A 313 -3.44 17.48 -0.82
N GLY A 314 -3.25 17.57 -2.14
CA GLY A 314 -1.93 17.61 -2.77
C GLY A 314 -1.35 16.25 -3.21
N ARG A 315 -2.14 15.18 -3.17
CA ARG A 315 -1.76 13.86 -3.72
C ARG A 315 -2.25 13.71 -5.16
N ASP A 316 -1.35 13.43 -6.10
CA ASP A 316 -1.75 13.10 -7.48
C ASP A 316 -2.70 11.89 -7.46
N PRO A 317 -3.92 11.96 -8.01
CA PRO A 317 -4.85 10.84 -7.99
C PRO A 317 -4.55 9.75 -9.04
N GLN A 318 -3.45 9.86 -9.80
CA GLN A 318 -3.02 8.80 -10.72
C GLN A 318 -2.28 7.65 -10.01
N PRO A 319 -2.31 6.41 -10.55
CA PRO A 319 -3.13 5.95 -11.69
C PRO A 319 -4.62 5.71 -11.38
N GLY A 320 -5.03 5.78 -10.11
CA GLY A 320 -6.38 5.40 -9.66
C GLY A 320 -7.51 6.12 -10.40
N LEU A 321 -7.36 7.42 -10.67
CA LEU A 321 -8.33 8.20 -11.43
C LEU A 321 -8.42 7.77 -12.89
N ALA A 322 -7.32 7.45 -13.57
CA ALA A 322 -7.38 6.92 -14.93
C ALA A 322 -8.09 5.56 -14.99
N LEU A 323 -7.81 4.66 -14.04
CA LEU A 323 -8.52 3.37 -13.95
C LEU A 323 -10.01 3.56 -13.65
N LEU A 324 -10.38 4.58 -12.86
CA LEU A 324 -11.78 4.97 -12.67
C LEU A 324 -12.40 5.45 -13.98
N ARG A 325 -11.71 6.29 -14.76
CA ARG A 325 -12.19 6.74 -16.08
C ARG A 325 -12.39 5.56 -17.04
N GLN A 326 -11.49 4.58 -17.04
CA GLN A 326 -11.67 3.33 -17.80
C GLN A 326 -12.94 2.59 -17.35
N ALA A 327 -13.17 2.42 -16.05
CA ALA A 327 -14.37 1.77 -15.52
C ALA A 327 -15.67 2.53 -15.88
N GLN A 328 -15.60 3.84 -16.08
CA GLN A 328 -16.71 4.68 -16.57
C GLN A 328 -16.87 4.67 -18.11
N GLY A 329 -16.11 3.85 -18.84
CA GLY A 329 -16.13 3.80 -20.30
C GLY A 329 -15.37 4.93 -21.01
N LYS A 330 -14.56 5.71 -20.28
CA LYS A 330 -13.78 6.86 -20.79
C LYS A 330 -12.31 6.48 -21.01
N ALA A 331 -12.06 5.37 -21.71
CA ALA A 331 -10.73 4.78 -21.84
C ALA A 331 -9.72 5.68 -22.58
N ASP A 332 -10.13 6.46 -23.57
CA ASP A 332 -9.23 7.43 -24.24
C ASP A 332 -8.74 8.53 -23.30
N ALA A 333 -9.63 9.05 -22.43
CA ALA A 333 -9.27 10.03 -21.42
C ALA A 333 -8.30 9.42 -20.38
N ALA A 334 -8.53 8.16 -19.99
CA ALA A 334 -7.62 7.42 -19.11
C ALA A 334 -6.22 7.30 -19.73
N ALA A 335 -6.13 6.90 -21.01
CA ALA A 335 -4.86 6.75 -21.71
C ALA A 335 -4.09 8.07 -21.86
N ALA A 336 -4.80 9.18 -22.10
CA ALA A 336 -4.20 10.51 -22.16
C ALA A 336 -3.63 10.93 -20.80
N ALA A 337 -4.39 10.73 -19.72
CA ALA A 337 -3.98 11.08 -18.36
C ALA A 337 -2.73 10.30 -17.91
N LEU A 338 -2.69 8.97 -18.15
CA LEU A 338 -1.53 8.14 -17.78
C LEU A 338 -0.27 8.53 -18.54
N ARG A 339 -0.40 8.89 -19.83
CA ARG A 339 0.73 9.35 -20.63
C ARG A 339 1.29 10.66 -20.09
N LEU A 340 0.43 11.61 -19.74
CA LEU A 340 0.86 12.89 -19.16
C LEU A 340 1.53 12.68 -17.79
N ALA A 341 0.92 11.89 -16.91
CA ALA A 341 1.50 11.57 -15.61
C ALA A 341 2.90 10.92 -15.76
N GLY A 342 3.06 10.03 -16.74
CA GLY A 342 4.33 9.39 -17.05
C GLY A 342 5.44 10.31 -17.55
N THR A 343 5.14 11.55 -17.98
CA THR A 343 6.16 12.53 -18.39
C THR A 343 6.71 13.37 -17.24
N VAL A 344 5.96 13.48 -16.14
CA VAL A 344 6.32 14.32 -14.99
C VAL A 344 7.09 13.51 -13.93
N GLU A 345 6.89 12.19 -13.90
CA GLU A 345 7.38 11.35 -12.80
C GLU A 345 8.70 10.63 -13.10
N ALA A 346 9.70 10.82 -12.22
CA ALA A 346 11.11 10.47 -12.47
C ALA A 346 11.55 9.07 -11.99
N GLY A 347 10.65 8.16 -11.58
CA GLY A 347 10.96 6.73 -11.37
C GLY A 347 10.35 6.07 -10.13
N GLY A 348 10.74 4.82 -9.86
CA GLY A 348 10.35 4.06 -8.66
C GLY A 348 8.99 3.35 -8.73
N LEU A 349 8.34 3.21 -7.56
CA LEU A 349 7.07 2.50 -7.36
C LEU A 349 5.88 3.13 -8.08
N THR A 350 5.74 4.44 -8.00
CA THR A 350 4.62 5.13 -8.66
C THR A 350 4.68 4.95 -10.17
N ARG A 351 5.89 5.03 -10.76
CA ARG A 351 6.12 4.71 -12.18
C ARG A 351 5.66 3.29 -12.52
N SER A 352 5.93 2.32 -11.64
CA SER A 352 5.49 0.94 -11.85
C SER A 352 3.96 0.80 -11.87
N GLY A 353 3.26 1.52 -10.98
CA GLY A 353 1.80 1.57 -10.95
C GLY A 353 1.22 2.23 -12.19
N LEU A 354 1.81 3.35 -12.64
CA LEU A 354 1.42 4.03 -13.88
C LEU A 354 1.58 3.12 -15.10
N LEU A 355 2.72 2.42 -15.21
CA LEU A 355 2.98 1.50 -16.31
C LEU A 355 2.01 0.32 -16.32
N ALA A 356 1.71 -0.27 -15.15
CA ALA A 356 0.74 -1.34 -15.04
C ALA A 356 -0.66 -0.89 -15.50
N ALA A 357 -1.11 0.29 -15.05
CA ALA A 357 -2.37 0.87 -15.49
C ALA A 357 -2.38 1.21 -16.99
N GLN A 358 -1.25 1.69 -17.54
CA GLN A 358 -1.12 1.98 -18.96
C GLN A 358 -1.25 0.72 -19.81
N VAL A 359 -0.67 -0.40 -19.38
CA VAL A 359 -0.85 -1.70 -20.04
C VAL A 359 -2.32 -2.08 -20.07
N GLU A 360 -3.02 -2.02 -18.93
CA GLU A 360 -4.44 -2.37 -18.84
C GLU A 360 -5.31 -1.51 -19.78
N VAL A 361 -5.18 -0.19 -19.70
CA VAL A 361 -5.95 0.76 -20.53
C VAL A 361 -5.64 0.56 -22.02
N CYS A 362 -4.36 0.43 -22.40
CA CYS A 362 -3.97 0.27 -23.79
C CYS A 362 -4.48 -1.05 -24.37
N LEU A 363 -4.46 -2.15 -23.60
CA LEU A 363 -5.04 -3.43 -24.04
C LEU A 363 -6.55 -3.34 -24.22
N ALA A 364 -7.27 -2.65 -23.32
CA ALA A 364 -8.71 -2.40 -23.47
C ALA A 364 -9.05 -1.59 -24.73
N LEU A 365 -8.16 -0.69 -25.16
CA LEU A 365 -8.27 0.08 -26.41
C LEU A 365 -7.74 -0.66 -27.65
N GLY A 366 -7.24 -1.90 -27.52
CA GLY A 366 -6.59 -2.64 -28.62
C GLY A 366 -5.23 -2.09 -29.04
N ARG A 367 -4.64 -1.14 -28.30
CA ARG A 367 -3.34 -0.50 -28.55
C ARG A 367 -2.18 -1.38 -28.06
N THR A 368 -2.06 -2.57 -28.64
CA THR A 368 -1.12 -3.61 -28.20
C THR A 368 0.36 -3.16 -28.27
N ALA A 369 0.72 -2.30 -29.22
CA ALA A 369 2.08 -1.77 -29.34
C ALA A 369 2.46 -0.87 -28.14
N GLU A 370 1.58 0.06 -27.76
CA GLU A 370 1.80 0.92 -26.59
C GLU A 370 1.82 0.11 -25.29
N ALA A 371 0.93 -0.87 -25.16
CA ALA A 371 0.93 -1.79 -24.03
C ALA A 371 2.25 -2.58 -23.93
N ARG A 372 2.81 -3.00 -25.07
CA ARG A 372 4.10 -3.70 -25.11
C ARG A 372 5.24 -2.83 -24.60
N THR A 373 5.33 -1.58 -25.07
CA THR A 373 6.35 -0.63 -24.60
C THR A 373 6.29 -0.44 -23.09
N ALA A 374 5.09 -0.22 -22.54
CA ALA A 374 4.91 -0.05 -21.10
C ALA A 374 5.28 -1.34 -20.31
N ALA A 375 4.92 -2.52 -20.81
CA ALA A 375 5.28 -3.80 -20.19
C ALA A 375 6.79 -4.08 -20.23
N GLU A 376 7.47 -3.69 -21.31
CA GLU A 376 8.93 -3.83 -21.46
C GLU A 376 9.69 -2.93 -20.48
N GLU A 377 9.24 -1.67 -20.32
CA GLU A 377 9.78 -0.74 -19.32
C GLU A 377 9.57 -1.27 -17.90
N LEU A 378 8.37 -1.74 -17.58
CA LEU A 378 8.05 -2.34 -16.28
C LEU A 378 8.93 -3.56 -15.99
N GLY A 379 9.18 -4.40 -17.00
CA GLY A 379 10.11 -5.52 -16.92
C GLY A 379 11.57 -5.08 -16.70
N SER A 380 11.98 -3.94 -17.28
CA SER A 380 13.31 -3.36 -17.02
C SER A 380 13.44 -2.89 -15.58
N LEU A 381 12.44 -2.15 -15.07
CA LEU A 381 12.40 -1.72 -13.68
C LEU A 381 12.48 -2.91 -12.72
N ALA A 382 11.74 -3.99 -12.98
CA ALA A 382 11.79 -5.22 -12.18
C ALA A 382 13.19 -5.85 -12.17
N ARG A 383 13.84 -5.99 -13.33
CA ARG A 383 15.22 -6.52 -13.42
C ARG A 383 16.23 -5.62 -12.72
N ASP A 384 16.07 -4.31 -12.80
CA ASP A 384 16.96 -3.35 -12.16
C ASP A 384 16.80 -3.41 -10.64
N TRP A 385 15.56 -3.52 -10.17
CA TRP A 385 15.24 -3.74 -8.76
C TRP A 385 15.82 -5.05 -8.24
N GLN A 386 15.68 -6.15 -9.01
CA GLN A 386 16.27 -7.45 -8.67
C GLN A 386 17.77 -7.35 -8.44
N ARG A 387 18.51 -6.66 -9.32
CA ARG A 387 19.96 -6.52 -9.20
C ARG A 387 20.36 -5.75 -7.94
N ARG A 388 19.51 -4.83 -7.47
CA ARG A 388 19.74 -4.01 -6.26
C ARG A 388 19.37 -4.72 -4.96
N CYS A 389 18.31 -5.52 -4.96
CA CYS A 389 17.73 -6.10 -3.74
C CYS A 389 18.03 -7.59 -3.54
N GLY A 390 18.35 -8.30 -4.63
CA GLY A 390 18.52 -9.75 -4.63
C GLY A 390 17.23 -10.56 -4.46
N SER A 391 16.03 -9.95 -4.40
CA SER A 391 14.74 -10.64 -4.21
C SER A 391 13.82 -10.56 -5.43
N GLN A 392 13.41 -11.73 -5.94
CA GLN A 392 12.51 -11.86 -7.10
C GLN A 392 11.02 -11.83 -6.73
N THR A 393 10.69 -11.81 -5.44
CA THR A 393 9.31 -11.84 -4.94
C THR A 393 8.94 -10.46 -4.42
N THR A 394 8.58 -9.56 -5.34
CA THR A 394 8.10 -8.20 -5.03
C THR A 394 6.89 -7.86 -5.88
N LEU A 395 6.07 -6.88 -5.45
CA LEU A 395 4.92 -6.40 -6.24
C LEU A 395 5.35 -5.99 -7.66
N LEU A 396 6.56 -5.45 -7.81
CA LEU A 396 7.11 -5.05 -9.10
C LEU A 396 7.30 -6.23 -10.06
N HIS A 397 7.83 -7.36 -9.58
CA HIS A 397 8.01 -8.56 -10.39
C HIS A 397 6.65 -9.20 -10.76
N ALA A 398 5.71 -9.20 -9.83
CA ALA A 398 4.37 -9.71 -10.05
C ALA A 398 3.64 -8.87 -11.13
N SER A 399 3.69 -7.54 -11.01
CA SER A 399 3.15 -6.59 -12.00
C SER A 399 3.80 -6.73 -13.37
N ALA A 400 5.14 -6.87 -13.45
CA ALA A 400 5.83 -7.07 -14.71
C ALA A 400 5.44 -8.40 -15.40
N ALA A 401 5.28 -9.47 -14.62
CA ALA A 401 4.82 -10.76 -15.13
C ALA A 401 3.37 -10.68 -15.62
N THR A 402 2.47 -10.02 -14.87
CA THR A 402 1.08 -9.76 -15.28
C THR A 402 1.04 -9.00 -16.61
N ALA A 403 1.73 -7.86 -16.70
CA ALA A 403 1.73 -7.00 -17.88
C ALA A 403 2.26 -7.73 -19.11
N SER A 404 3.42 -8.38 -18.99
CA SER A 404 4.06 -9.10 -20.10
C SER A 404 3.29 -10.36 -20.52
N GLY A 405 2.56 -11.00 -19.60
CA GLY A 405 1.64 -12.10 -19.91
C GLY A 405 0.39 -11.63 -20.64
N ALA A 406 -0.24 -10.55 -20.17
CA ALA A 406 -1.43 -9.97 -20.81
C ALA A 406 -1.13 -9.45 -22.23
N VAL A 407 0.01 -8.79 -22.44
CA VAL A 407 0.46 -8.35 -23.78
C VAL A 407 0.71 -9.54 -24.71
N ALA A 408 1.35 -10.61 -24.22
CA ALA A 408 1.57 -11.81 -25.02
C ALA A 408 0.25 -12.48 -25.42
N PHE A 409 -0.72 -12.56 -24.50
CA PHE A 409 -2.05 -13.08 -24.78
C PHE A 409 -2.80 -12.23 -25.83
N ALA A 410 -2.76 -10.90 -25.71
CA ALA A 410 -3.35 -9.99 -26.69
C ALA A 410 -2.69 -10.13 -28.08
N ALA A 411 -1.39 -10.41 -28.12
CA ALA A 411 -0.65 -10.70 -29.35
C ALA A 411 -0.87 -12.13 -29.89
N ARG A 412 -1.74 -12.93 -29.27
CA ARG A 412 -2.03 -14.33 -29.61
C ARG A 412 -0.81 -15.28 -29.51
N ASP A 413 0.16 -14.93 -28.69
CA ASP A 413 1.35 -15.73 -28.41
C ASP A 413 1.15 -16.52 -27.11
N LEU A 414 0.49 -17.67 -27.20
CA LEU A 414 0.14 -18.51 -26.04
C LEU A 414 1.38 -19.11 -25.36
N ASP A 415 2.42 -19.45 -26.14
CA ASP A 415 3.68 -20.01 -25.64
C ASP A 415 4.38 -19.05 -24.69
N ARG A 416 4.30 -17.74 -24.95
CA ARG A 416 4.81 -16.73 -24.02
C ARG A 416 3.80 -16.32 -22.95
N ALA A 417 2.50 -16.30 -23.26
CA ALA A 417 1.47 -15.84 -22.33
C ALA A 417 1.35 -16.76 -21.10
N LEU A 418 1.19 -18.07 -21.31
CA LEU A 418 0.88 -19.01 -20.23
C LEU A 418 1.98 -19.07 -19.15
N PRO A 419 3.29 -19.22 -19.48
CA PRO A 419 4.33 -19.24 -18.45
C PRO A 419 4.42 -17.92 -17.66
N ARG A 420 4.19 -16.78 -18.31
CA ARG A 420 4.23 -15.46 -17.66
C ARG A 420 3.04 -15.24 -16.73
N LEU A 421 1.84 -15.61 -17.16
CA LEU A 421 0.63 -15.51 -16.34
C LEU A 421 0.69 -16.47 -15.13
N ARG A 422 1.19 -17.70 -15.31
CA ARG A 422 1.41 -18.63 -14.20
C ARG A 422 2.43 -18.10 -13.20
N ARG A 423 3.55 -17.55 -13.69
CA ARG A 423 4.54 -16.86 -12.84
C ARG A 423 3.91 -15.69 -12.07
N ALA A 424 3.12 -14.86 -12.74
CA ALA A 424 2.43 -13.74 -12.10
C ALA A 424 1.51 -14.23 -10.98
N LEU A 425 0.71 -15.27 -11.24
CA LEU A 425 -0.19 -15.86 -10.26
C LEU A 425 0.57 -16.39 -9.03
N THR A 426 1.66 -17.14 -9.22
CA THR A 426 2.51 -17.60 -8.12
C THR A 426 2.99 -16.44 -7.26
N LEU A 427 3.51 -15.37 -7.87
CA LEU A 427 4.01 -14.20 -7.14
C LEU A 427 2.90 -13.48 -6.36
N TRP A 428 1.72 -13.28 -6.95
CA TRP A 428 0.61 -12.63 -6.24
C TRP A 428 0.08 -13.47 -5.06
N LEU A 429 0.11 -14.80 -5.20
CA LEU A 429 -0.26 -15.72 -4.12
C LEU A 429 0.78 -15.71 -2.99
N GLU A 430 2.07 -15.75 -3.30
CA GLU A 430 3.17 -15.62 -2.33
C GLU A 430 3.10 -14.29 -1.56
N LEU A 431 2.81 -13.20 -2.28
CA LEU A 431 2.64 -11.87 -1.70
C LEU A 431 1.31 -11.74 -0.94
N ARG A 432 0.39 -12.72 -1.04
CA ARG A 432 -0.99 -12.71 -0.54
C ARG A 432 -1.74 -11.42 -0.91
N VAL A 433 -1.76 -11.12 -2.20
CA VAL A 433 -2.45 -9.97 -2.79
C VAL A 433 -3.62 -10.51 -3.63
N PRO A 434 -4.80 -10.72 -3.02
CA PRO A 434 -5.82 -11.58 -3.58
C PRO A 434 -6.53 -11.00 -4.80
N TYR A 435 -6.75 -9.69 -4.85
CA TYR A 435 -7.46 -9.05 -5.96
C TYR A 435 -6.67 -9.17 -7.26
N GLU A 436 -5.37 -8.87 -7.23
CA GLU A 436 -4.45 -8.94 -8.36
C GLU A 436 -4.26 -10.40 -8.80
N ALA A 437 -4.17 -11.34 -7.86
CA ALA A 437 -4.16 -12.77 -8.17
C ALA A 437 -5.44 -13.17 -8.95
N ALA A 438 -6.62 -12.75 -8.49
CA ALA A 438 -7.89 -13.04 -9.16
C ALA A 438 -7.98 -12.40 -10.56
N GLN A 439 -7.47 -11.19 -10.75
CA GLN A 439 -7.37 -10.56 -12.08
C GLN A 439 -6.47 -11.36 -13.04
N VAL A 440 -5.33 -11.88 -12.55
CA VAL A 440 -4.46 -12.74 -13.36
C VAL A 440 -5.17 -14.04 -13.73
N ARG A 441 -5.92 -14.66 -12.80
CA ARG A 441 -6.70 -15.87 -13.08
C ARG A 441 -7.72 -15.67 -14.21
N MET A 442 -8.35 -14.50 -14.28
CA MET A 442 -9.26 -14.16 -15.39
C MET A 442 -8.57 -14.18 -16.76
N THR A 443 -7.35 -13.63 -16.83
CA THR A 443 -6.56 -13.63 -18.07
C THR A 443 -5.99 -15.01 -18.39
N LEU A 444 -5.54 -15.74 -17.36
CA LEU A 444 -5.06 -17.11 -17.47
C LEU A 444 -6.15 -18.04 -17.98
N ALA A 445 -7.38 -17.94 -17.46
CA ALA A 445 -8.51 -18.72 -17.95
C ALA A 445 -8.83 -18.46 -19.43
N ALA A 446 -8.72 -17.20 -19.88
CA ALA A 446 -8.90 -16.86 -21.29
C ALA A 446 -7.78 -17.48 -22.16
N ALA A 447 -6.55 -17.52 -21.66
CA ALA A 447 -5.41 -18.16 -22.31
C ALA A 447 -5.53 -19.69 -22.35
N ASP A 448 -5.91 -20.33 -21.24
CA ASP A 448 -6.15 -21.77 -21.14
C ASP A 448 -7.26 -22.20 -22.11
N ARG A 449 -8.36 -21.44 -22.17
CA ARG A 449 -9.43 -21.68 -23.14
C ARG A 449 -8.93 -21.57 -24.58
N ALA A 450 -8.12 -20.56 -24.89
CA ALA A 450 -7.53 -20.40 -26.23
C ALA A 450 -6.55 -21.54 -26.59
N ALA A 451 -5.92 -22.15 -25.59
CA ALA A 451 -5.08 -23.34 -25.73
C ALA A 451 -5.88 -24.67 -25.77
N GLY A 452 -7.21 -24.62 -25.62
CA GLY A 452 -8.09 -25.80 -25.61
C GLY A 452 -8.30 -26.43 -24.23
N ASP A 453 -7.74 -25.86 -23.16
CA ASP A 453 -7.93 -26.33 -21.79
C ASP A 453 -9.16 -25.68 -21.13
N GLY A 454 -10.34 -26.24 -21.42
CA GLY A 454 -11.60 -25.76 -20.87
C GLY A 454 -11.78 -26.06 -19.37
N GLU A 455 -11.17 -27.13 -18.86
CA GLU A 455 -11.25 -27.48 -17.43
C GLU A 455 -10.36 -26.57 -16.59
N GLY A 456 -9.12 -26.31 -17.03
CA GLY A 456 -8.23 -25.32 -16.42
C GLY A 456 -8.89 -23.94 -16.38
N ALA A 457 -9.46 -23.49 -17.50
CA ALA A 457 -10.19 -22.23 -17.56
C ALA A 457 -11.34 -22.13 -16.54
N ARG A 458 -12.14 -23.20 -16.36
CA ARG A 458 -13.21 -23.22 -15.35
C ARG A 458 -12.67 -23.13 -13.93
N MET A 459 -11.61 -23.88 -13.64
CA MET A 459 -10.98 -23.88 -12.31
C MET A 459 -10.50 -22.48 -11.94
N GLU A 460 -9.82 -21.81 -12.86
CA GLU A 460 -9.31 -20.46 -12.67
C GLU A 460 -10.43 -19.43 -12.48
N LEU A 461 -11.50 -19.50 -13.29
CA LEU A 461 -12.65 -18.59 -13.17
C LEU A 461 -13.42 -18.77 -11.85
N ARG A 462 -13.62 -20.01 -11.39
CA ARG A 462 -14.26 -20.27 -10.09
C ARG A 462 -13.46 -19.68 -8.93
N ALA A 463 -12.13 -19.88 -8.96
CA ALA A 463 -11.25 -19.32 -7.95
C ALA A 463 -11.27 -17.78 -7.96
N ALA A 464 -11.24 -17.16 -9.15
CA ALA A 464 -11.36 -15.71 -9.29
C ALA A 464 -12.70 -15.18 -8.77
N GLU A 465 -13.82 -15.79 -9.18
CA GLU A 465 -15.17 -15.41 -8.76
C GLU A 465 -15.32 -15.46 -7.24
N GLN A 466 -14.83 -16.53 -6.59
CA GLN A 466 -14.88 -16.68 -5.15
C GLN A 466 -14.13 -15.54 -4.44
N VAL A 467 -12.91 -15.24 -4.88
CA VAL A 467 -12.09 -14.17 -4.29
C VAL A 467 -12.76 -12.81 -4.49
N PHE A 468 -13.24 -12.49 -5.70
CA PHE A 468 -13.92 -11.22 -5.96
C PHE A 468 -15.17 -11.04 -5.08
N ARG A 469 -15.95 -12.11 -4.87
CA ARG A 469 -17.10 -12.08 -3.94
C ARG A 469 -16.68 -11.82 -2.50
N GLN A 470 -15.62 -12.46 -2.02
CA GLN A 470 -15.12 -12.27 -0.66
C GLN A 470 -14.65 -10.84 -0.40
N LEU A 471 -14.02 -10.21 -1.39
CA LEU A 471 -13.56 -8.82 -1.31
C LEU A 471 -14.70 -7.80 -1.47
N GLY A 472 -15.83 -8.20 -2.06
CA GLY A 472 -16.89 -7.30 -2.48
C GLY A 472 -16.58 -6.58 -3.79
N ALA A 473 -15.69 -7.12 -4.63
CA ALA A 473 -15.40 -6.61 -5.98
C ALA A 473 -16.54 -6.98 -6.96
N VAL A 474 -17.71 -6.37 -6.76
CA VAL A 474 -18.97 -6.74 -7.44
C VAL A 474 -18.83 -6.79 -8.98
N PRO A 475 -18.25 -5.78 -9.67
CA PRO A 475 -18.14 -5.82 -11.13
C PRO A 475 -17.33 -7.02 -11.63
N ASP A 476 -16.22 -7.32 -10.96
CA ASP A 476 -15.33 -8.42 -11.34
C ASP A 476 -15.92 -9.79 -10.99
N ALA A 477 -16.63 -9.91 -9.88
CA ALA A 477 -17.38 -11.13 -9.53
C ALA A 477 -18.43 -11.46 -10.59
N LEU A 478 -19.19 -10.45 -11.06
CA LEU A 478 -20.18 -10.62 -12.13
C LEU A 478 -19.52 -11.00 -13.46
N ARG A 479 -18.39 -10.37 -13.80
CA ARG A 479 -17.61 -10.70 -15.00
C ARG A 479 -17.07 -12.14 -14.96
N ALA A 480 -16.55 -12.58 -13.82
CA ALA A 480 -16.07 -13.95 -13.62
C ALA A 480 -17.21 -14.96 -13.74
N ALA A 481 -18.35 -14.70 -13.10
CA ALA A 481 -19.54 -15.55 -13.18
C ALA A 481 -20.07 -15.67 -14.62
N ALA A 482 -20.09 -14.57 -15.38
CA ALA A 482 -20.51 -14.57 -16.78
C ALA A 482 -19.58 -15.42 -17.65
N LEU A 483 -18.26 -15.25 -17.52
CA LEU A 483 -17.29 -16.08 -18.25
C LEU A 483 -17.38 -17.55 -17.86
N LEU A 484 -17.59 -17.86 -16.58
CA LEU A 484 -17.77 -19.23 -16.11
C LEU A 484 -19.03 -19.86 -16.71
N ALA A 485 -20.11 -19.09 -16.84
CA ALA A 485 -21.35 -19.52 -17.46
C ALA A 485 -21.22 -19.75 -18.97
N ASP A 486 -20.32 -19.03 -19.66
CA ASP A 486 -20.01 -19.24 -21.08
C ASP A 486 -19.13 -20.47 -21.32
N VAL A 487 -18.28 -20.80 -20.35
CA VAL A 487 -17.46 -22.03 -20.37
C VAL A 487 -18.34 -23.19 -19.91
N ARG A 488 -19.53 -23.42 -20.48
CA ARG A 488 -20.31 -24.65 -20.22
C ARG A 488 -19.59 -25.85 -20.82
N PRO A 489 -19.68 -27.06 -20.23
CA PRO A 489 -19.21 -28.25 -20.91
C PRO A 489 -19.83 -28.25 -22.30
N GLY A 490 -19.04 -28.45 -23.35
CA GLY A 490 -19.62 -28.85 -24.62
C GLY A 490 -20.54 -30.02 -24.31
N ARG A 491 -21.81 -29.93 -24.72
CA ARG A 491 -22.78 -31.02 -24.60
C ARG A 491 -22.08 -32.33 -25.00
N PRO A 492 -22.22 -33.43 -24.23
CA PRO A 492 -21.40 -34.63 -24.42
C PRO A 492 -21.33 -35.04 -25.90
N GLY A 493 -20.11 -35.16 -26.44
CA GLY A 493 -19.87 -35.53 -27.84
C GLY A 493 -20.25 -34.48 -28.89
N GLY A 494 -20.28 -33.18 -28.54
CA GLY A 494 -20.55 -32.10 -29.50
C GLY A 494 -22.01 -32.05 -30.00
N LEU A 495 -22.92 -32.68 -29.27
CA LEU A 495 -24.34 -32.74 -29.64
C LEU A 495 -25.03 -31.39 -29.44
N THR A 496 -25.98 -31.07 -30.31
CA THR A 496 -26.89 -29.93 -30.15
C THR A 496 -27.97 -30.25 -29.12
N GLU A 497 -28.70 -29.24 -28.64
CA GLU A 497 -29.83 -29.43 -27.69
C GLU A 497 -30.84 -30.43 -28.26
N ARG A 498 -31.14 -30.29 -29.55
CA ARG A 498 -32.11 -31.14 -30.23
C ARG A 498 -31.64 -32.58 -30.36
N GLU A 499 -30.35 -32.77 -30.62
CA GLU A 499 -29.73 -34.09 -30.68
C GLU A 499 -29.69 -34.77 -29.30
N ILE A 500 -29.47 -34.02 -28.20
CA ILE A 500 -29.61 -34.55 -26.84
C ILE A 500 -31.05 -34.99 -26.55
N GLN A 501 -32.04 -34.18 -26.91
CA GLN A 501 -33.45 -34.54 -26.71
C GLN A 501 -33.81 -35.84 -27.45
N VAL A 502 -33.37 -35.97 -28.71
CA VAL A 502 -33.53 -37.21 -29.48
C VAL A 502 -32.80 -38.38 -28.82
N LEU A 503 -31.54 -38.19 -28.41
CA LEU A 503 -30.74 -39.24 -27.77
C LEU A 503 -31.33 -39.71 -26.44
N ARG A 504 -31.91 -38.81 -25.63
CA ARG A 504 -32.63 -39.13 -24.39
C ARG A 504 -33.81 -40.05 -24.63
N LEU A 505 -34.69 -39.69 -25.55
CA LEU A 505 -35.87 -40.48 -25.86
C LEU A 505 -35.49 -41.84 -26.46
N VAL A 506 -34.43 -41.87 -27.27
CA VAL A 506 -33.85 -43.11 -27.80
C VAL A 506 -33.30 -44.00 -26.67
N ALA A 507 -32.60 -43.41 -25.69
CA ALA A 507 -32.07 -44.13 -24.54
C ALA A 507 -33.15 -44.64 -23.58
N ALA A 508 -34.30 -43.96 -23.52
CA ALA A 508 -35.52 -44.40 -22.86
C ALA A 508 -36.30 -45.47 -23.65
N GLY A 509 -35.75 -45.99 -24.76
CA GLY A 509 -36.35 -47.07 -25.54
C GLY A 509 -37.47 -46.64 -26.50
N ARG A 510 -37.68 -45.33 -26.73
CA ARG A 510 -38.69 -44.85 -27.69
C ARG A 510 -38.29 -45.22 -29.12
N THR A 511 -39.26 -45.57 -29.96
CA THR A 511 -39.06 -45.77 -31.41
C THR A 511 -38.98 -44.42 -32.14
N ASN A 512 -38.47 -44.38 -33.38
CA ASN A 512 -38.40 -43.11 -34.14
C ASN A 512 -39.78 -42.45 -34.29
N ARG A 513 -40.85 -43.25 -34.46
CA ARG A 513 -42.24 -42.78 -34.48
C ARG A 513 -42.68 -42.14 -33.17
N ALA A 514 -42.32 -42.74 -32.02
CA ALA A 514 -42.65 -42.18 -30.72
C ALA A 514 -41.86 -40.89 -30.45
N VAL A 515 -40.57 -40.85 -30.79
CA VAL A 515 -39.73 -39.64 -30.72
C VAL A 515 -40.29 -38.52 -31.60
N ALA A 516 -40.72 -38.86 -32.82
CA ALA A 516 -41.31 -37.92 -33.78
C ALA A 516 -42.61 -37.30 -33.24
N ALA A 517 -43.48 -38.12 -32.66
CA ALA A 517 -44.72 -37.67 -32.03
C ALA A 517 -44.46 -36.76 -30.81
N GLU A 518 -43.54 -37.16 -29.93
CA GLU A 518 -43.23 -36.42 -28.69
C GLU A 518 -42.53 -35.08 -28.97
N LEU A 519 -41.66 -35.05 -29.98
CA LEU A 519 -40.91 -33.86 -30.35
C LEU A 519 -41.60 -33.02 -31.44
N VAL A 520 -42.79 -33.42 -31.90
CA VAL A 520 -43.58 -32.76 -32.96
C VAL A 520 -42.76 -32.50 -34.23
N ILE A 521 -42.12 -33.56 -34.75
CA ILE A 521 -41.32 -33.55 -35.98
C ILE A 521 -41.59 -34.81 -36.82
N SER A 522 -41.10 -34.87 -38.06
CA SER A 522 -41.24 -36.08 -38.89
C SER A 522 -40.29 -37.20 -38.46
N GLU A 523 -40.67 -38.46 -38.69
CA GLU A 523 -39.77 -39.62 -38.49
C GLU A 523 -38.47 -39.50 -39.30
N HIS A 524 -38.54 -38.91 -40.49
CA HIS A 524 -37.39 -38.63 -41.33
C HIS A 524 -36.42 -37.64 -40.67
N THR A 525 -36.94 -36.61 -40.00
CA THR A 525 -36.15 -35.66 -39.21
C THR A 525 -35.45 -36.35 -38.03
N VAL A 526 -36.14 -37.27 -37.34
CA VAL A 526 -35.52 -38.07 -36.26
C VAL A 526 -34.39 -38.95 -36.79
N ALA A 527 -34.58 -39.61 -37.92
CA ALA A 527 -33.54 -40.42 -38.56
C ALA A 527 -32.31 -39.58 -38.94
N ARG A 528 -32.52 -38.37 -39.45
CA ARG A 528 -31.43 -37.42 -39.75
C ARG A 528 -30.68 -36.98 -38.48
N HIS A 529 -31.39 -36.68 -37.39
CA HIS A 529 -30.75 -36.37 -36.11
C HIS A 529 -29.94 -37.55 -35.58
N LEU A 530 -30.45 -38.79 -35.69
CA LEU A 530 -29.70 -39.99 -35.28
C LEU A 530 -28.42 -40.20 -36.10
N ASN A 531 -28.45 -39.99 -37.41
CA ASN A 531 -27.25 -40.08 -38.24
C ASN A 531 -26.20 -39.03 -37.84
N ASN A 532 -26.62 -37.80 -37.55
CA ASN A 532 -25.72 -36.77 -37.04
C ASN A 532 -25.17 -37.11 -35.66
N ILE A 533 -25.99 -37.68 -34.76
CA ILE A 533 -25.56 -38.16 -33.44
C ILE A 533 -24.52 -39.26 -33.61
N PHE A 534 -24.77 -40.24 -34.47
CA PHE A 534 -23.83 -41.34 -34.72
C PHE A 534 -22.49 -40.85 -35.25
N ALA A 535 -22.51 -39.92 -36.21
CA ALA A 535 -21.32 -39.30 -36.74
C ALA A 535 -20.54 -38.51 -35.67
N LYS A 536 -21.23 -37.72 -34.83
CA LYS A 536 -20.61 -36.91 -33.77
C LYS A 536 -20.09 -37.71 -32.59
N LEU A 537 -20.75 -38.82 -32.27
CA LEU A 537 -20.37 -39.71 -31.16
C LEU A 537 -19.40 -40.82 -31.61
N GLU A 538 -19.08 -40.91 -32.90
CA GLU A 538 -18.27 -41.98 -33.50
C GLU A 538 -18.80 -43.40 -33.18
N VAL A 539 -20.13 -43.55 -33.18
CA VAL A 539 -20.81 -44.83 -32.94
C VAL A 539 -21.60 -45.26 -34.16
N SER A 540 -21.67 -46.58 -34.41
CA SER A 540 -22.30 -47.14 -35.62
C SER A 540 -23.72 -47.66 -35.41
N SER A 541 -24.25 -47.63 -34.18
CA SER A 541 -25.55 -48.22 -33.89
C SER A 541 -26.35 -47.47 -32.81
N ARG A 542 -27.68 -47.65 -32.86
CA ARG A 542 -28.62 -47.15 -31.85
C ARG A 542 -28.28 -47.66 -30.44
N ALA A 543 -27.87 -48.93 -30.34
CA ALA A 543 -27.46 -49.54 -29.08
C ALA A 543 -26.19 -48.88 -28.53
N ALA A 544 -25.19 -48.61 -29.38
CA ALA A 544 -23.96 -47.94 -28.99
C ALA A 544 -24.21 -46.47 -28.57
N ALA A 545 -25.09 -45.74 -29.27
CA ALA A 545 -25.51 -44.40 -28.87
C ALA A 545 -26.26 -44.39 -27.53
N THR A 546 -27.11 -45.40 -27.29
CA THR A 546 -27.80 -45.58 -26.00
C THR A 546 -26.80 -45.87 -24.88
N GLY A 547 -25.84 -46.76 -25.11
CA GLY A 547 -24.75 -47.02 -24.15
C GLY A 547 -23.89 -45.79 -23.87
N TYR A 548 -23.65 -44.93 -24.87
CA TYR A 548 -23.03 -43.63 -24.67
C TYR A 548 -23.88 -42.73 -23.75
N ALA A 549 -25.19 -42.65 -23.99
CA ALA A 549 -26.11 -41.82 -23.22
C ALA A 549 -26.13 -42.19 -21.73
N TYR A 550 -26.16 -43.48 -21.40
CA TYR A 550 -26.08 -43.94 -20.01
C TYR A 550 -24.71 -43.67 -19.37
N ARG A 551 -23.60 -43.91 -20.07
CA ARG A 551 -22.25 -43.64 -19.56
C ARG A 551 -21.98 -42.17 -19.25
N HIS A 552 -22.65 -41.26 -19.94
CA HIS A 552 -22.44 -39.80 -19.83
C HIS A 552 -23.60 -39.08 -19.12
N GLY A 553 -24.50 -39.81 -18.45
CA GLY A 553 -25.60 -39.21 -17.67
C GLY A 553 -26.61 -38.42 -18.50
N ILE A 554 -26.80 -38.80 -19.77
CA ILE A 554 -27.78 -38.18 -20.66
C ILE A 554 -29.16 -38.78 -20.45
N ALA A 555 -29.21 -40.11 -20.26
CA ALA A 555 -30.42 -40.95 -20.18
C ALA A 555 -31.22 -40.77 -18.88
#